data_AF-A0A966PVS3-F1
#
_entry.id   AF-A0A966PVS3-F1
#
_cell.length_a   1.000
_cell.length_b   1.000
_cell.length_c   1.000
_cell.angle_alpha   90.00
_cell.angle_beta   90.00
_cell.angle_gamma   90.00
#
_symmetry.space_group_name_H-M   'P 1'
#
loop_
_entity.id
_entity.type
_entity.pdbx_description
1 polymer ?
#
loop_
_entity_poly.entity_id
_entity_poly.type
_entity_poly.pdbx_seq_one_letter_code
_entity_poly.pdbx_strand_id
1 'polypeptide(L)'
;MSLSIVITDSEKTITNNINDALSKLLNDTIKQQQNKLVDEVKLLIPNWINQQPEIISLQSVDSSSLAGLFGINQSIDSIINKIISSVVDSTTVKFVPYNNKFRGGLEINIQTNDFNNLLGLPEGHTIYKGGDLHWMDWLLLRGDSIIISNYQYNPSTGLGRSGLGTMISGGSFRVPPQFAGTKDNNFITRALIGSNQEQQISNIFSKILG
;
A
#
# COMPACT_ATOMS: atom_id res chain seq x y z
N MET A 1 68.82 -10.73 3.13
CA MET A 1 68.08 -10.02 2.07
C MET A 1 66.83 -9.44 2.71
N SER A 2 66.72 -8.13 2.86
CA SER A 2 65.53 -7.48 3.43
C SER A 2 64.73 -6.86 2.29
N LEU A 3 63.48 -7.30 2.13
CA LEU A 3 62.54 -6.67 1.20
C LEU A 3 61.92 -5.46 1.91
N SER A 4 62.07 -4.26 1.34
CA SER A 4 61.41 -3.04 1.83
C SER A 4 60.22 -2.74 0.93
N ILE A 5 59.01 -2.76 1.49
CA ILE A 5 57.80 -2.32 0.77
C ILE A 5 57.57 -0.87 1.17
N VAL A 6 57.58 0.04 0.18
CA VAL A 6 57.27 1.46 0.38
C VAL A 6 55.87 1.71 -0.18
N ILE A 7 54.97 2.16 0.68
CA ILE A 7 53.65 2.62 0.26
C ILE A 7 53.81 4.04 -0.28
N THR A 8 53.58 4.23 -1.57
CA THR A 8 53.75 5.52 -2.26
C THR A 8 52.50 6.39 -2.19
N ASP A 9 51.35 5.79 -1.93
CA ASP A 9 50.06 6.48 -1.88
C ASP A 9 49.76 7.05 -0.49
N SER A 10 49.08 8.20 -0.46
CA SER A 10 48.59 8.76 0.80
C SER A 10 47.48 7.87 1.40
N GLU A 11 47.36 7.84 2.72
CA GLU A 11 46.27 7.15 3.43
C GLU A 11 44.90 7.51 2.85
N LYS A 12 44.68 8.80 2.56
CA LYS A 12 43.45 9.29 1.93
C LYS A 12 43.19 8.66 0.55
N THR A 13 44.22 8.48 -0.26
CA THR A 13 44.11 7.82 -1.58
C THR A 13 43.72 6.36 -1.40
N ILE A 14 44.35 5.66 -0.45
CA ILE A 14 44.05 4.26 -0.14
C ILE A 14 42.61 4.12 0.33
N THR A 15 42.16 4.96 1.26
CA THR A 15 40.77 4.96 1.76
C THR A 15 39.77 5.20 0.63
N ASN A 16 40.02 6.18 -0.25
CA ASN A 16 39.13 6.44 -1.37
C ASN A 16 39.04 5.25 -2.33
N ASN A 17 40.18 4.64 -2.67
CA ASN A 17 40.21 3.47 -3.55
C ASN A 17 39.48 2.26 -2.92
N ILE A 18 39.64 2.05 -1.62
CA ILE A 18 38.89 1.02 -0.88
C ILE A 18 37.40 1.31 -0.92
N ASN A 19 36.98 2.55 -0.61
CA ASN A 19 35.56 2.91 -0.62
C ASN A 19 34.95 2.81 -2.01
N ASP A 20 35.68 3.20 -3.06
CA ASP A 20 35.25 3.06 -4.45
C ASP A 20 35.03 1.58 -4.81
N ALA A 21 35.97 0.70 -4.45
CA ALA A 21 35.86 -0.73 -4.66
C ALA A 21 34.67 -1.36 -3.90
N LEU A 22 34.49 -0.99 -2.63
CA LEU A 22 33.37 -1.45 -1.80
C LEU A 22 32.02 -0.96 -2.35
N SER A 23 31.94 0.31 -2.75
CA SER A 23 30.70 0.88 -3.31
C SER A 23 30.32 0.20 -4.62
N LYS A 24 31.32 -0.11 -5.47
CA LYS A 24 31.11 -0.85 -6.71
C LYS A 24 30.58 -2.27 -6.43
N LEU A 25 31.23 -3.00 -5.52
CA LEU A 25 30.79 -4.34 -5.13
C LEU A 25 29.35 -4.33 -4.60
N LEU A 26 29.04 -3.39 -3.70
CA LEU A 26 27.70 -3.24 -3.13
C LEU A 26 26.64 -2.98 -4.21
N ASN A 27 26.93 -2.05 -5.13
CA ASN A 27 26.03 -1.73 -6.24
C ASN A 27 25.81 -2.93 -7.18
N ASP A 28 26.86 -3.68 -7.47
CA ASP A 28 26.79 -4.88 -8.33
C ASP A 28 25.95 -5.99 -7.66
N THR A 29 26.15 -6.24 -6.36
CA THR A 29 25.35 -7.20 -5.59
C THR A 29 23.88 -6.80 -5.55
N ILE A 30 23.56 -5.54 -5.25
CA ILE A 30 22.16 -5.09 -5.20
C ILE A 30 21.51 -5.19 -6.57
N LYS A 31 22.21 -4.80 -7.64
CA LYS A 31 21.70 -4.92 -9.01
C LYS A 31 21.38 -6.37 -9.38
N GLN A 32 22.20 -7.33 -8.96
CA GLN A 32 21.94 -8.75 -9.19
C GLN A 32 20.73 -9.28 -8.41
N GLN A 33 20.47 -8.72 -7.22
CA GLN A 33 19.39 -9.17 -6.35
C GLN A 33 18.12 -8.32 -6.45
N GLN A 34 18.10 -7.27 -7.27
CA GLN A 34 17.02 -6.28 -7.32
C GLN A 34 15.65 -6.90 -7.57
N ASN A 35 15.53 -7.83 -8.52
CA ASN A 35 14.25 -8.47 -8.82
C ASN A 35 13.73 -9.27 -7.62
N LYS A 36 14.62 -10.00 -6.94
CA LYS A 36 14.27 -10.76 -5.74
C LYS A 36 13.83 -9.84 -4.59
N LEU A 37 14.48 -8.68 -4.44
CA LEU A 37 14.06 -7.65 -3.47
C LEU A 37 12.65 -7.14 -3.77
N VAL A 38 12.36 -6.85 -5.05
CA VAL A 38 11.02 -6.41 -5.49
C VAL A 38 9.98 -7.46 -5.14
N ASP A 39 10.24 -8.73 -5.47
CA ASP A 39 9.30 -9.82 -5.25
C ASP A 39 9.01 -10.02 -3.75
N GLU A 40 10.05 -10.03 -2.91
CA GLU A 40 9.87 -10.19 -1.46
C GLU A 40 9.16 -8.99 -0.81
N VAL A 41 9.41 -7.76 -1.27
CA VAL A 41 8.65 -6.58 -0.82
C VAL A 41 7.18 -6.69 -1.22
N LYS A 42 6.90 -7.11 -2.45
CA LYS A 42 5.53 -7.31 -2.95
C LYS A 42 4.75 -8.35 -2.14
N LEU A 43 5.41 -9.35 -1.57
CA LEU A 43 4.77 -10.36 -0.72
C LEU A 43 4.29 -9.80 0.64
N LEU A 44 4.82 -8.68 1.11
CA LEU A 44 4.41 -8.07 2.39
C LEU A 44 3.11 -7.26 2.26
N ILE A 45 2.92 -6.59 1.13
CA ILE A 45 1.84 -5.63 0.89
C ILE A 45 0.44 -6.23 1.13
N PRO A 46 0.10 -7.44 0.64
CA PRO A 46 -1.21 -8.04 0.89
C PRO A 46 -1.55 -8.13 2.37
N ASN A 47 -0.59 -8.53 3.20
CA ASN A 47 -0.82 -8.67 4.64
C ASN A 47 -1.04 -7.31 5.31
N TRP A 48 -0.29 -6.28 4.91
CA TRP A 48 -0.48 -4.92 5.45
C TRP A 48 -1.86 -4.34 5.16
N ILE A 49 -2.35 -4.54 3.92
CA ILE A 49 -3.66 -4.07 3.49
C ILE A 49 -4.78 -4.87 4.19
N ASN A 50 -4.65 -6.19 4.28
CA ASN A 50 -5.67 -7.05 4.91
C ASN A 50 -5.88 -6.76 6.41
N GLN A 51 -4.89 -6.17 7.07
CA GLN A 51 -5.01 -5.80 8.49
C GLN A 51 -5.74 -4.48 8.72
N GLN A 52 -6.11 -3.75 7.66
CA GLN A 52 -6.79 -2.48 7.82
C GLN A 52 -8.25 -2.66 8.25
N PRO A 53 -8.77 -1.79 9.14
CA PRO A 53 -10.16 -1.86 9.61
C PRO A 53 -11.20 -1.87 8.48
N GLU A 54 -10.93 -1.18 7.39
CA GLU A 54 -11.80 -1.09 6.22
C GLU A 54 -11.92 -2.43 5.50
N ILE A 55 -10.79 -3.13 5.31
CA ILE A 55 -10.78 -4.44 4.66
C ILE A 55 -11.47 -5.47 5.55
N ILE A 56 -11.17 -5.46 6.85
CA ILE A 56 -11.83 -6.31 7.86
C ILE A 56 -13.35 -6.04 7.87
N SER A 57 -13.76 -4.76 7.82
CA SER A 57 -15.18 -4.39 7.77
C SER A 57 -15.82 -4.84 6.47
N LEU A 58 -15.17 -4.70 5.30
CA LEU A 58 -15.72 -5.18 4.03
C LEU A 58 -15.99 -6.70 4.06
N GLN A 59 -15.14 -7.49 4.73
CA GLN A 59 -15.30 -8.94 4.88
C GLN A 59 -16.34 -9.34 5.93
N SER A 60 -16.80 -8.40 6.76
CA SER A 60 -17.74 -8.68 7.83
C SER A 60 -19.14 -8.97 7.27
N VAL A 61 -19.77 -10.01 7.83
CA VAL A 61 -21.18 -10.36 7.57
C VAL A 61 -22.16 -9.56 8.43
N ASP A 62 -21.67 -8.65 9.27
CA ASP A 62 -22.53 -7.75 10.03
C ASP A 62 -23.30 -6.82 9.09
N SER A 63 -24.58 -6.62 9.38
CA SER A 63 -25.41 -5.56 8.80
C SER A 63 -24.78 -4.17 8.85
N SER A 64 -23.93 -3.88 9.84
CA SER A 64 -23.24 -2.59 9.96
C SER A 64 -21.93 -2.48 9.14
N SER A 65 -21.58 -3.52 8.39
CA SER A 65 -20.34 -3.60 7.62
C SER A 65 -20.29 -2.62 6.46
N LEU A 66 -19.07 -2.28 6.01
CA LEU A 66 -18.88 -1.47 4.80
C LEU A 66 -19.53 -2.12 3.57
N ALA A 67 -19.52 -3.45 3.45
CA ALA A 67 -20.21 -4.16 2.37
C ALA A 67 -21.72 -3.93 2.41
N GLY A 68 -22.30 -3.89 3.62
CA GLY A 68 -23.69 -3.52 3.85
C GLY A 68 -23.98 -2.08 3.44
N LEU A 69 -23.19 -1.14 3.95
CA LEU A 69 -23.33 0.30 3.74
C LEU A 69 -23.24 0.68 2.25
N PHE A 70 -22.33 0.05 1.51
CA PHE A 70 -22.12 0.31 0.08
C PHE A 70 -23.04 -0.53 -0.82
N GLY A 71 -23.76 -1.49 -0.24
CA GLY A 71 -24.67 -2.37 -0.97
C GLY A 71 -23.95 -3.27 -1.96
N ILE A 72 -22.74 -3.73 -1.61
CA ILE A 72 -21.92 -4.63 -2.42
C ILE A 72 -22.64 -5.97 -2.53
N ASN A 73 -22.92 -6.40 -3.76
CA ASN A 73 -23.60 -7.65 -4.08
C ASN A 73 -22.70 -8.64 -4.85
N GLN A 74 -21.44 -8.27 -5.07
CA GLN A 74 -20.42 -9.09 -5.71
C GLN A 74 -19.58 -9.81 -4.65
N SER A 75 -18.72 -10.74 -5.09
CA SER A 75 -17.79 -11.43 -4.19
C SER A 75 -16.81 -10.42 -3.56
N ILE A 76 -16.90 -10.26 -2.24
CA ILE A 76 -16.01 -9.39 -1.45
C ILE A 76 -14.55 -9.83 -1.60
N ASP A 77 -14.28 -11.14 -1.58
CA ASP A 77 -12.93 -11.67 -1.77
C ASP A 77 -12.36 -11.29 -3.14
N SER A 78 -13.18 -11.33 -4.20
CA SER A 78 -12.77 -10.88 -5.53
C SER A 78 -12.40 -9.39 -5.52
N ILE A 79 -13.21 -8.55 -4.89
CA ILE A 79 -12.97 -7.10 -4.78
C ILE A 79 -11.65 -6.83 -4.05
N ILE A 80 -11.44 -7.47 -2.89
CA ILE A 80 -10.24 -7.29 -2.07
C ILE A 80 -9.00 -7.75 -2.84
N ASN A 81 -9.08 -8.92 -3.50
CA ASN A 81 -7.97 -9.42 -4.31
C ASN A 81 -7.61 -8.44 -5.44
N LYS A 82 -8.60 -7.78 -6.06
CA LYS A 82 -8.37 -6.77 -7.11
C LYS A 82 -7.73 -5.49 -6.59
N ILE A 83 -8.16 -5.03 -5.41
CA ILE A 83 -7.54 -3.88 -4.72
C ILE A 83 -6.08 -4.21 -4.43
N ILE A 84 -5.83 -5.35 -3.78
CA ILE A 84 -4.47 -5.78 -3.41
C ILE A 84 -3.60 -5.95 -4.64
N SER A 85 -4.09 -6.63 -5.69
CA SER A 85 -3.30 -6.82 -6.91
C SER A 85 -2.97 -5.48 -7.57
N SER A 86 -3.91 -4.54 -7.60
CA SER A 86 -3.67 -3.21 -8.18
C SER A 86 -2.57 -2.43 -7.44
N VAL A 87 -2.49 -2.53 -6.11
CA VAL A 87 -1.42 -1.91 -5.31
C VAL A 87 -0.07 -2.64 -5.48
N VAL A 88 -0.10 -3.98 -5.48
CA VAL A 88 1.10 -4.79 -5.70
C VAL A 88 1.69 -4.55 -7.09
N ASP A 89 0.83 -4.41 -8.10
CA ASP A 89 1.23 -4.16 -9.49
C ASP A 89 1.76 -2.74 -9.70
N SER A 90 1.25 -1.74 -8.96
CA SER A 90 1.80 -0.37 -8.99
C SER A 90 3.13 -0.24 -8.26
N THR A 91 3.54 -1.24 -7.49
CA THR A 91 4.77 -1.17 -6.70
C THR A 91 6.01 -1.21 -7.56
N THR A 92 6.83 -0.17 -7.45
CA THR A 92 8.14 -0.06 -8.09
C THR A 92 9.24 0.14 -7.06
N VAL A 93 10.39 -0.49 -7.30
CA VAL A 93 11.56 -0.37 -6.42
C VAL A 93 12.72 0.15 -7.24
N LYS A 94 13.20 1.34 -6.87
CA LYS A 94 14.30 2.02 -7.53
C LYS A 94 15.51 2.03 -6.61
N PHE A 95 16.60 1.49 -7.10
CA PHE A 95 17.88 1.55 -6.42
C PHE A 95 18.61 2.86 -6.74
N VAL A 96 19.10 3.53 -5.71
CA VAL A 96 19.98 4.69 -5.82
C VAL A 96 21.41 4.22 -5.53
N PRO A 97 22.32 4.20 -6.52
CA PRO A 97 23.67 3.69 -6.35
C PRO A 97 24.41 4.35 -5.19
N TYR A 98 25.12 3.54 -4.40
CA TYR A 98 26.03 4.02 -3.37
C TYR A 98 27.27 4.64 -4.00
N ASN A 99 27.59 5.86 -3.57
CA ASN A 99 28.87 6.49 -3.88
C ASN A 99 29.95 6.09 -2.86
N ASN A 100 31.17 6.59 -3.06
CA ASN A 100 32.33 6.35 -2.21
C ASN A 100 32.27 6.94 -0.79
N LYS A 101 31.15 7.57 -0.44
CA LYS A 101 30.79 7.96 0.93
C LYS A 101 29.63 7.11 1.47
N PHE A 102 29.32 6.01 0.80
CA PHE A 102 28.20 5.12 1.04
C PHE A 102 26.86 5.86 1.15
N ARG A 103 26.69 6.92 0.36
CA ARG A 103 25.39 7.59 0.18
C ARG A 103 24.71 7.00 -1.04
N GLY A 104 23.58 6.38 -0.82
CA GLY A 104 22.74 5.71 -1.78
C GLY A 104 21.48 5.25 -1.03
N GLY A 105 20.75 4.31 -1.61
CA GLY A 105 19.62 3.73 -0.91
C GLY A 105 18.61 3.10 -1.85
N LEU A 106 17.41 2.94 -1.33
CA LEU A 106 16.32 2.30 -2.00
C LEU A 106 15.08 3.16 -1.88
N GLU A 107 14.41 3.36 -2.99
CA GLU A 107 13.15 4.06 -3.06
C GLU A 107 12.07 3.05 -3.46
N ILE A 108 11.15 2.77 -2.55
CA ILE A 108 10.00 1.87 -2.79
C ILE A 108 8.78 2.75 -2.97
N ASN A 109 8.26 2.80 -4.19
CA ASN A 109 7.04 3.50 -4.52
C ASN A 109 5.92 2.46 -4.67
N ILE A 110 5.12 2.28 -3.63
CA ILE A 110 4.08 1.23 -3.58
C ILE A 110 2.79 1.68 -4.29
N GLN A 111 2.35 2.90 -4.01
CA GLN A 111 1.05 3.43 -4.43
C GLN A 111 1.20 4.82 -5.05
N THR A 112 0.44 5.11 -6.11
CA THR A 112 0.44 6.43 -6.74
C THR A 112 -0.33 7.45 -5.90
N ASN A 113 0.15 8.70 -5.88
CA ASN A 113 -0.44 9.79 -5.09
C ASN A 113 -1.86 10.19 -5.54
N ASP A 114 -2.26 9.81 -6.75
CA ASP A 114 -3.57 10.09 -7.33
C ASP A 114 -4.56 8.94 -7.16
N PHE A 115 -4.11 7.77 -6.70
CA PHE A 115 -4.90 6.55 -6.57
C PHE A 115 -5.61 6.11 -7.86
N ASN A 116 -5.13 6.54 -9.04
CA ASN A 116 -5.78 6.24 -10.32
C ASN A 116 -5.89 4.72 -10.60
N ASN A 117 -4.92 3.94 -10.13
CA ASN A 117 -4.94 2.47 -10.21
C ASN A 117 -6.08 1.83 -9.38
N LEU A 118 -6.55 2.50 -8.32
CA LEU A 118 -7.65 2.03 -7.48
C LEU A 118 -9.00 2.64 -7.86
N LEU A 119 -9.02 3.94 -8.15
CA LEU A 119 -10.22 4.66 -8.56
C LEU A 119 -10.73 4.24 -9.95
N GLY A 120 -9.86 3.64 -10.77
CA GLY A 120 -10.23 3.05 -12.06
C GLY A 120 -10.72 1.60 -11.99
N LEU A 121 -10.72 0.96 -10.82
CA LEU A 121 -11.18 -0.43 -10.68
C LEU A 121 -12.71 -0.51 -10.76
N PRO A 122 -13.30 -1.30 -11.67
CA PRO A 122 -14.74 -1.52 -11.70
C PRO A 122 -15.34 -1.99 -10.37
N GLU A 123 -14.53 -2.70 -9.58
CA GLU A 123 -14.88 -3.19 -8.25
C GLU A 123 -15.09 -2.06 -7.24
N GLY A 124 -14.49 -0.89 -7.42
CA GLY A 124 -14.62 0.28 -6.53
C GLY A 124 -15.97 1.01 -6.61
N HIS A 125 -16.95 0.40 -7.28
CA HIS A 125 -18.23 0.97 -7.65
C HIS A 125 -19.37 -0.01 -7.35
N THR A 126 -20.55 0.51 -7.05
CA THR A 126 -21.79 -0.28 -7.03
C THR A 126 -22.82 0.37 -7.94
N ILE A 127 -22.99 -0.19 -9.14
CA ILE A 127 -24.00 0.27 -10.10
C ILE A 127 -25.37 -0.29 -9.70
N TYR A 128 -26.40 0.57 -9.72
CA TYR A 128 -27.78 0.21 -9.44
C TYR A 128 -28.74 1.04 -10.31
N LYS A 129 -30.04 0.70 -10.29
CA LYS A 129 -31.05 1.36 -11.13
C LYS A 129 -31.11 2.88 -10.97
N GLY A 130 -30.69 3.42 -9.83
CA GLY A 130 -30.72 4.85 -9.53
C GLY A 130 -29.39 5.57 -9.71
N GLY A 131 -28.32 4.90 -10.15
CA GLY A 131 -27.02 5.53 -10.40
C GLY A 131 -25.82 4.64 -10.11
N ASP A 132 -24.66 5.27 -9.90
CA ASP A 132 -23.39 4.64 -9.56
C ASP A 132 -22.89 5.14 -8.20
N LEU A 133 -22.46 4.22 -7.32
CA LEU A 133 -21.90 4.52 -6.02
C LEU A 133 -20.41 4.24 -6.03
N HIS A 134 -19.60 5.29 -6.15
CA HIS A 134 -18.14 5.23 -6.14
C HIS A 134 -17.59 5.12 -4.71
N TRP A 135 -17.89 4.02 -4.02
CA TRP A 135 -17.54 3.86 -2.62
C TRP A 135 -16.03 3.83 -2.36
N MET A 136 -15.21 3.44 -3.36
CA MET A 136 -13.75 3.49 -3.24
C MET A 136 -13.24 4.92 -3.11
N ASP A 137 -13.80 5.87 -3.87
CA ASP A 137 -13.50 7.31 -3.76
C ASP A 137 -13.82 7.81 -2.34
N TRP A 138 -14.88 7.27 -1.72
CA TRP A 138 -15.28 7.65 -0.38
C TRP A 138 -14.29 7.16 0.69
N LEU A 139 -13.78 5.93 0.54
CA LEU A 139 -12.77 5.35 1.43
C LEU A 139 -11.37 5.93 1.24
N LEU A 140 -11.08 6.53 0.08
CA LEU A 140 -9.76 7.06 -0.23
C LEU A 140 -9.65 8.57 -0.05
N LEU A 141 -10.69 9.35 -0.40
CA LEU A 141 -10.53 10.80 -0.61
C LEU A 141 -11.55 11.70 0.09
N ARG A 142 -12.77 11.23 0.39
CA ARG A 142 -13.88 12.12 0.80
C ARG A 142 -13.94 12.51 2.27
N GLY A 143 -13.12 11.90 3.13
CA GLY A 143 -13.19 12.09 4.57
C GLY A 143 -14.57 11.71 5.13
N ASP A 144 -15.02 12.42 6.15
CA ASP A 144 -16.27 12.17 6.88
C ASP A 144 -17.44 13.05 6.39
N SER A 145 -17.33 13.57 5.16
CA SER A 145 -18.34 14.41 4.53
C SER A 145 -19.66 13.66 4.32
N ILE A 146 -20.78 14.40 4.33
CA ILE A 146 -22.09 13.84 3.99
C ILE A 146 -22.09 13.51 2.50
N ILE A 147 -22.37 12.24 2.18
CA ILE A 147 -22.34 11.70 0.82
C ILE A 147 -23.74 11.72 0.21
N ILE A 148 -24.75 11.31 0.99
CA ILE A 148 -26.14 11.30 0.56
C ILE A 148 -26.96 12.09 1.57
N SER A 149 -27.65 13.11 1.09
CA SER A 149 -28.58 13.91 1.89
C SER A 149 -29.98 13.30 1.84
N ASN A 150 -30.75 13.45 2.92
CA ASN A 150 -32.13 12.97 3.08
C ASN A 150 -32.33 11.45 3.09
N TYR A 151 -31.25 10.68 3.17
CA TYR A 151 -31.30 9.23 3.33
C TYR A 151 -30.30 8.78 4.37
N GLN A 152 -30.67 7.77 5.14
CA GLN A 152 -29.80 7.11 6.11
C GLN A 152 -29.82 5.60 5.89
N TYR A 153 -28.70 4.96 6.24
CA TYR A 153 -28.60 3.51 6.19
C TYR A 153 -29.33 2.88 7.37
N ASN A 154 -30.18 1.90 7.08
CA ASN A 154 -30.87 1.07 8.05
C ASN A 154 -30.31 -0.37 7.98
N PRO A 155 -29.55 -0.81 9.00
CA PRO A 155 -29.02 -2.16 9.05
C PRO A 155 -30.17 -3.14 9.30
N SER A 156 -30.52 -3.92 8.28
CA SER A 156 -31.61 -4.89 8.34
C SER A 156 -31.29 -6.05 7.42
N THR A 157 -30.85 -7.15 8.02
CA THR A 157 -30.44 -8.36 7.29
C THR A 157 -31.60 -8.95 6.49
N GLY A 158 -31.29 -9.43 5.28
CA GLY A 158 -32.25 -9.94 4.30
C GLY A 158 -32.84 -8.87 3.39
N LEU A 159 -32.49 -7.59 3.57
CA LEU A 159 -32.98 -6.48 2.75
C LEU A 159 -31.85 -5.75 2.01
N GLY A 160 -32.23 -5.07 0.92
CA GLY A 160 -31.34 -4.23 0.12
C GLY A 160 -30.40 -5.00 -0.80
N ARG A 161 -29.47 -4.27 -1.44
CA ARG A 161 -28.65 -4.81 -2.55
C ARG A 161 -27.68 -5.89 -2.10
N SER A 162 -27.04 -5.68 -0.95
CA SER A 162 -26.12 -6.62 -0.32
C SER A 162 -26.81 -7.68 0.53
N GLY A 163 -28.12 -7.53 0.78
CA GLY A 163 -28.84 -8.36 1.75
C GLY A 163 -28.52 -8.02 3.22
N LEU A 164 -27.85 -6.91 3.49
CA LEU A 164 -27.42 -6.50 4.84
C LEU A 164 -28.18 -5.28 5.39
N GLY A 165 -28.82 -4.50 4.51
CA GLY A 165 -29.57 -3.31 4.92
C GLY A 165 -30.00 -2.44 3.75
N THR A 166 -30.79 -1.42 4.04
CA THR A 166 -31.43 -0.55 3.04
C THR A 166 -31.23 0.92 3.35
N MET A 167 -31.33 1.77 2.33
CA MET A 167 -31.45 3.21 2.54
C MET A 167 -32.91 3.56 2.80
N ILE A 168 -33.17 4.27 3.89
CA ILE A 168 -34.50 4.80 4.24
C ILE A 168 -34.51 6.31 4.15
N SER A 169 -35.67 6.88 3.83
CA SER A 169 -35.86 8.33 3.76
C SER A 169 -35.70 8.98 5.13
N GLY A 170 -35.08 10.14 5.17
CA GLY A 170 -34.74 10.89 6.38
C GLY A 170 -33.25 10.78 6.74
N GLY A 171 -32.72 11.84 7.36
CA GLY A 171 -31.33 11.89 7.84
C GLY A 171 -30.30 12.15 6.74
N SER A 172 -29.08 11.65 6.95
CA SER A 172 -27.95 11.80 6.05
C SER A 172 -27.02 10.60 6.17
N PHE A 173 -26.42 10.18 5.07
CA PHE A 173 -25.44 9.12 5.02
C PHE A 173 -24.04 9.67 4.77
N ARG A 174 -23.08 9.16 5.54
CA ARG A 174 -21.64 9.34 5.37
C ARG A 174 -20.94 8.03 5.69
N VAL A 175 -19.71 7.87 5.20
CA VAL A 175 -18.85 6.77 5.67
C VAL A 175 -18.62 6.97 7.17
N PRO A 176 -18.71 5.91 8.00
CA PRO A 176 -18.40 6.01 9.41
C PRO A 176 -17.00 6.63 9.61
N PRO A 177 -16.82 7.62 10.52
CA PRO A 177 -15.57 8.37 10.63
C PRO A 177 -14.31 7.51 10.84
N GLN A 178 -14.45 6.33 11.46
CA GLN A 178 -13.34 5.39 11.65
C GLN A 178 -12.82 4.75 10.35
N PHE A 179 -13.61 4.78 9.28
CA PHE A 179 -13.27 4.26 7.94
C PHE A 179 -13.08 5.37 6.91
N ALA A 180 -13.29 6.62 7.31
CA ALA A 180 -13.17 7.76 6.43
C ALA A 180 -11.70 7.94 5.99
N GLY A 181 -11.49 8.08 4.69
CA GLY A 181 -10.16 8.31 4.12
C GLY A 181 -10.03 9.66 3.45
N THR A 182 -8.83 10.22 3.55
CA THR A 182 -8.38 11.39 2.81
C THR A 182 -7.15 11.01 2.01
N LYS A 183 -6.75 11.87 1.07
CA LYS A 183 -5.57 11.65 0.22
C LYS A 183 -4.33 11.23 1.01
N ASP A 184 -4.10 11.84 2.16
CA ASP A 184 -2.91 11.59 2.98
C ASP A 184 -3.16 10.54 4.07
N ASN A 185 -4.42 10.27 4.43
CA ASN A 185 -4.79 9.37 5.51
C ASN A 185 -6.00 8.52 5.12
N ASN A 186 -5.74 7.35 4.52
CA ASN A 186 -6.73 6.34 4.17
C ASN A 186 -6.17 4.94 4.46
N PHE A 187 -6.98 3.91 4.24
CA PHE A 187 -6.59 2.53 4.55
C PHE A 187 -5.33 2.08 3.79
N ILE A 188 -5.10 2.58 2.58
CA ILE A 188 -3.87 2.28 1.83
C ILE A 188 -2.68 3.02 2.45
N THR A 189 -2.75 4.32 2.68
CA THR A 189 -1.60 5.06 3.25
C THR A 189 -1.25 4.59 4.65
N ARG A 190 -2.26 4.24 5.47
CA ARG A 190 -2.08 3.67 6.81
C ARG A 190 -1.47 2.27 6.78
N ALA A 191 -1.78 1.45 5.79
CA ALA A 191 -1.19 0.11 5.66
C ALA A 191 0.32 0.14 5.40
N LEU A 192 0.78 1.15 4.67
CA LEU A 192 2.13 1.18 4.11
C LEU A 192 3.16 1.88 5.00
N ILE A 193 2.72 2.59 6.05
CA ILE A 193 3.59 3.41 6.91
C ILE A 193 3.61 2.84 8.32
N GLY A 194 4.81 2.61 8.86
CA GLY A 194 4.99 2.22 10.26
C GLY A 194 6.33 1.52 10.53
N SER A 195 6.72 1.47 11.81
CA SER A 195 7.98 0.85 12.24
C SER A 195 8.03 -0.65 11.91
N ASN A 196 6.88 -1.33 11.91
CA ASN A 196 6.81 -2.75 11.56
C ASN A 196 7.09 -2.97 10.07
N GLN A 197 6.55 -2.12 9.20
CA GLN A 197 6.79 -2.14 7.76
C GLN A 197 8.27 -1.91 7.46
N GLU A 198 8.86 -0.88 8.08
CA GLU A 198 10.29 -0.58 7.96
C GLU A 198 11.16 -1.75 8.43
N GLN A 199 10.82 -2.37 9.56
CA GLN A 199 11.55 -3.53 10.07
C GLN A 199 11.45 -4.75 9.15
N GLN A 200 10.26 -5.04 8.61
CA GLN A 200 10.07 -6.16 7.69
C GLN A 200 10.83 -5.96 6.38
N ILE A 201 10.84 -4.73 5.84
CA ILE A 201 11.68 -4.38 4.69
C ILE A 201 13.16 -4.57 5.06
N SER A 202 13.61 -4.01 6.18
CA SER A 202 15.02 -4.15 6.62
C SER A 202 15.44 -5.63 6.76
N ASN A 203 14.57 -6.49 7.26
CA ASN A 203 14.86 -7.93 7.38
C ASN A 203 15.02 -8.60 6.01
N ILE A 204 14.21 -8.21 5.01
CA ILE A 204 14.37 -8.68 3.62
C ILE A 204 15.75 -8.26 3.08
N PHE A 205 16.16 -7.02 3.35
CA PHE A 205 17.45 -6.50 2.92
C PHE A 205 18.61 -7.30 3.51
N SER A 206 18.63 -7.51 4.83
CA SER A 206 19.65 -8.32 5.48
C SER A 206 19.68 -9.75 4.93
N LYS A 207 18.51 -10.38 4.76
CA LYS A 207 18.41 -11.76 4.23
C LYS A 207 18.96 -11.90 2.80
N ILE A 208 18.77 -10.88 1.96
CA ILE A 208 19.14 -10.96 0.54
C ILE A 208 20.59 -10.53 0.29
N LEU A 209 21.08 -9.54 1.05
CA LEU A 209 22.40 -8.95 0.84
C LEU A 209 23.50 -9.58 1.71
N GLY A 210 23.14 -10.33 2.76
CA GLY A 210 24.08 -11.02 3.66
C GLY A 210 23.98 -10.51 5.09
#